data_AF-X0SYU5-F1
#
_entry.id   AF-X0SYU5-F1
#
_cell.length_a   1.000
_cell.length_b   1.000
_cell.length_c   1.000
_cell.angle_alpha   90.00
_cell.angle_beta   90.00
_cell.angle_gamma   90.00
#
_symmetry.space_group_name_H-M   'P 1'
#
loop_
_entity.id
_entity.type
_entity.pdbx_description
1 polymer ?
#
loop_
_entity_poly.entity_id
_entity_poly.type
_entity_poly.pdbx_seq_one_letter_code
_entity_poly.pdbx_strand_id
1 'polypeptide(L)'
;TYNTETSNPSNLRCLSNGLFKTYYSTQRVKDNIADLEVDSALIYKLRPVSFNSKCKDDDKQRRFIGLVAEEVEAVLPEAADYNEDGEIINYSSPAIITLMLAETQKHEARIKALEERLNN
;
A
#
# COMPACT_ATOMS: atom_id res chain seq x y z
N THR A 1 -15.71 37.67 2.69
CA THR A 1 -15.78 36.35 2.02
C THR A 1 -14.35 35.88 1.83
N TYR A 2 -13.91 34.92 2.64
CA TYR A 2 -12.57 34.35 2.46
C TYR A 2 -12.68 33.27 1.37
N ASN A 3 -12.20 33.57 0.17
CA ASN A 3 -11.81 32.54 -0.79
C ASN A 3 -10.55 31.86 -0.25
N THR A 4 -10.74 30.88 0.62
CA THR A 4 -9.68 29.91 0.92
C THR A 4 -9.61 28.93 -0.25
N GLU A 5 -8.86 29.28 -1.29
CA GLU A 5 -8.48 28.42 -2.43
C GLU A 5 -7.37 27.43 -2.03
N THR A 6 -7.47 26.84 -0.84
CA THR A 6 -6.50 25.85 -0.36
C THR A 6 -7.25 24.60 0.08
N SER A 7 -7.32 23.62 -0.83
CA SER A 7 -7.70 22.26 -0.46
C SER A 7 -6.47 21.56 0.10
N ASN A 8 -6.60 20.91 1.26
CA ASN A 8 -5.53 20.11 1.84
C ASN A 8 -5.40 18.83 0.99
N PRO A 9 -4.35 18.66 0.16
CA PRO A 9 -4.32 17.63 -0.90
C PRO A 9 -4.16 16.20 -0.34
N SER A 10 -3.96 16.06 0.96
CA SER A 10 -3.59 14.81 1.63
C SER A 10 -4.64 13.70 1.52
N ASN A 11 -5.91 14.03 1.22
CA ASN A 11 -6.97 13.03 1.02
C ASN A 11 -7.68 13.11 -0.34
N LEU A 12 -7.15 13.88 -1.32
CA LEU A 12 -7.74 14.03 -2.65
C LEU A 12 -7.16 12.99 -3.62
N ARG A 13 -8.01 12.18 -4.26
CA ARG A 13 -7.62 11.25 -5.35
C ARG A 13 -8.32 11.65 -6.64
N CYS A 14 -7.59 11.68 -7.75
CA CYS A 14 -8.16 11.75 -9.09
C CYS A 14 -8.50 10.33 -9.56
N LEU A 15 -9.74 10.09 -9.95
CA LEU A 15 -10.21 8.82 -10.51
C LEU A 15 -9.90 8.75 -12.01
N SER A 16 -9.95 7.55 -12.60
CA SER A 16 -9.73 7.31 -14.04
C SER A 16 -10.63 8.18 -14.93
N ASN A 17 -11.84 8.47 -14.48
CA ASN A 17 -12.83 9.29 -15.18
C ASN A 17 -12.65 10.81 -14.97
N GLY A 18 -11.56 11.25 -14.34
CA GLY A 18 -11.25 12.66 -14.11
C GLY A 18 -11.98 13.32 -12.94
N LEU A 19 -12.76 12.55 -12.17
CA LEU A 19 -13.42 13.05 -10.96
C LEU A 19 -12.46 13.03 -9.76
N PHE A 20 -12.52 14.09 -8.97
CA PHE A 20 -11.80 14.16 -7.69
C PHE A 20 -12.67 13.65 -6.56
N LYS A 21 -12.13 12.74 -5.75
CA LYS A 21 -12.81 12.18 -4.57
C LYS A 21 -11.94 12.31 -3.33
N THR A 22 -12.58 12.64 -2.21
CA THR A 22 -11.95 12.55 -0.89
C THR A 22 -12.06 11.13 -0.33
N TYR A 23 -10.94 10.58 0.14
CA TYR A 23 -10.94 9.30 0.85
C TYR A 23 -11.07 9.53 2.36
N TYR A 24 -11.93 8.73 3.01
CA TYR A 24 -12.14 8.75 4.45
C TYR A 24 -11.75 7.37 5.02
N SER A 25 -10.99 7.34 6.11
CA SER A 25 -10.59 6.08 6.80
C SER A 25 -11.23 5.94 8.20
N THR A 26 -12.31 6.68 8.46
CA THR A 26 -12.99 6.70 9.75
C THR A 26 -13.93 5.50 9.92
N GLN A 27 -14.15 5.04 11.16
CA GLN A 27 -15.05 3.90 11.44
C GLN A 27 -16.45 4.07 10.83
N ARG A 28 -17.03 5.28 10.87
CA ARG A 28 -18.36 5.58 10.29
C ARG A 28 -18.53 5.32 8.79
N VAL A 29 -17.43 5.16 8.04
CA VAL A 29 -17.45 4.86 6.59
C VAL A 29 -16.94 3.46 6.26
N LYS A 30 -16.69 2.64 7.28
CA LYS A 30 -16.25 1.25 7.16
C LYS A 30 -17.33 0.36 7.77
N ASP A 31 -17.60 -0.76 7.14
CA ASP A 31 -18.50 -1.79 7.62
C ASP A 31 -17.74 -3.13 7.73
N ASN A 32 -18.25 -4.08 8.51
CA ASN A 32 -17.65 -5.41 8.72
C ASN A 32 -16.16 -5.37 9.10
N ILE A 33 -15.78 -4.50 10.04
CA ILE A 33 -14.39 -4.38 10.51
C ILE A 33 -14.03 -5.64 11.32
N ALA A 34 -13.09 -6.42 10.80
CA ALA A 34 -12.54 -7.62 11.44
C ALA A 34 -11.00 -7.54 11.52
N ASP A 35 -10.41 -8.50 12.22
CA ASP A 35 -8.95 -8.70 12.20
C ASP A 35 -8.45 -9.01 10.78
N LEU A 36 -7.17 -8.76 10.54
CA LEU A 36 -6.57 -8.95 9.23
C LEU A 36 -6.60 -10.43 8.81
N GLU A 37 -7.43 -10.76 7.82
CA GLU A 37 -7.60 -12.13 7.32
C GLU A 37 -6.48 -12.58 6.37
N VAL A 38 -5.84 -11.61 5.70
CA VAL A 38 -4.72 -11.86 4.78
C VAL A 38 -3.48 -12.25 5.57
N ASP A 39 -2.78 -13.30 5.11
CA ASP A 39 -1.47 -13.66 5.67
C ASP A 39 -0.43 -12.59 5.35
N SER A 40 -0.09 -11.78 6.35
CA SER A 40 0.92 -10.72 6.21
C SER A 40 2.32 -11.25 5.88
N ALA A 41 2.61 -12.54 6.07
CA ALA A 41 3.90 -13.13 5.68
C ALA A 41 4.06 -13.24 4.14
N LEU A 42 3.01 -13.03 3.36
CA LEU A 42 3.10 -12.98 1.89
C LEU A 42 4.04 -11.88 1.40
N ILE A 43 4.25 -10.81 2.18
CA ILE A 43 5.18 -9.73 1.81
C ILE A 43 6.62 -10.21 1.63
N TYR A 44 7.03 -11.30 2.30
CA TYR A 44 8.40 -11.83 2.16
C TYR A 44 8.66 -12.48 0.81
N LYS A 45 7.60 -12.81 0.06
CA LYS A 45 7.71 -13.33 -1.32
C LYS A 45 7.81 -12.21 -2.35
N LEU A 46 7.50 -10.97 -1.96
CA LEU A 46 7.60 -9.81 -2.85
C LEU A 46 9.07 -9.45 -3.07
N ARG A 47 9.37 -9.00 -4.28
CA ARG A 47 10.72 -8.62 -4.70
C ARG A 47 10.81 -7.10 -4.84
N PRO A 48 11.51 -6.41 -3.92
CA PRO A 48 11.84 -5.00 -4.11
C PRO A 48 12.71 -4.82 -5.36
N VAL A 49 12.35 -3.84 -6.19
CA VAL A 49 13.08 -3.54 -7.42
C VAL A 49 13.53 -2.10 -7.47
N SER A 50 14.62 -1.88 -8.18
CA SER A 50 15.01 -0.56 -8.67
C SER A 50 14.76 -0.49 -10.17
N PHE A 51 14.23 0.61 -10.69
CA PHE A 51 13.89 0.76 -12.11
C PHE A 51 14.08 2.19 -12.62
N ASN A 52 14.11 2.39 -13.93
CA ASN A 52 14.01 3.70 -14.57
C ASN A 52 12.62 3.84 -15.19
N SER A 53 12.02 5.02 -15.10
CA SER A 53 10.68 5.24 -15.62
C SER A 53 10.67 5.34 -17.15
N LYS A 54 9.70 4.66 -17.78
CA LYS A 54 9.38 4.84 -19.20
C LYS A 54 8.45 6.04 -19.43
N CYS A 55 7.79 6.58 -18.40
CA CYS A 55 6.88 7.73 -18.50
C CYS A 55 7.61 8.98 -19.03
N LYS A 56 7.06 9.66 -20.04
CA LYS A 56 7.74 10.77 -20.71
C LYS A 56 8.05 11.95 -19.78
N ASP A 57 7.19 12.16 -18.79
CA ASP A 57 7.28 13.30 -17.87
C ASP A 57 8.20 13.04 -16.66
N ASP A 58 8.66 11.79 -16.48
CA ASP A 58 9.57 11.42 -15.41
C ASP A 58 11.04 11.64 -15.78
N ASP A 59 11.86 11.97 -14.79
CA ASP A 59 13.32 12.05 -14.92
C ASP A 59 13.92 10.68 -15.32
N LYS A 60 14.52 10.64 -16.52
CA LYS A 60 15.14 9.43 -17.09
C LYS A 60 16.45 9.04 -16.40
N GLN A 61 17.12 9.98 -15.75
CA GLN A 61 18.36 9.72 -15.01
C GLN A 61 18.09 9.24 -13.58
N ARG A 62 16.88 9.48 -13.07
CA ARG A 62 16.48 9.02 -11.74
C ARG A 62 16.23 7.51 -11.73
N ARG A 63 16.82 6.85 -10.73
CA ARG A 63 16.48 5.47 -10.36
C ARG A 63 15.35 5.51 -9.32
N PHE A 64 14.25 4.85 -9.63
CA PHE A 64 13.10 4.67 -8.74
C PHE A 64 13.22 3.33 -8.02
N ILE A 65 12.54 3.21 -6.88
CA ILE A 65 12.45 1.99 -6.08
C ILE A 65 10.97 1.69 -5.87
N GLY A 66 10.58 0.42 -5.97
CA GLY A 66 9.20 0.01 -5.76
C GLY A 66 9.00 -1.48 -5.95
N LEU A 67 7.76 -1.85 -6.28
CA LEU A 67 7.34 -3.20 -6.64
C LEU A 67 6.79 -3.21 -8.07
N VAL A 68 6.74 -4.39 -8.67
CA VAL A 68 6.09 -4.64 -9.96
C VAL A 68 4.67 -5.13 -9.68
N ALA A 69 3.65 -4.50 -10.27
CA ALA A 69 2.25 -4.77 -9.93
C ALA A 69 1.85 -6.22 -10.25
N GLU A 70 2.33 -6.77 -11.36
CA GLU A 70 2.11 -8.15 -11.79
C GLU A 70 2.76 -9.17 -10.82
N GLU A 71 3.93 -8.84 -10.25
CA GLU A 71 4.56 -9.67 -9.22
C GLU A 71 3.79 -9.62 -7.90
N VAL A 72 3.19 -8.47 -7.58
CA VAL A 72 2.31 -8.33 -6.43
C VAL A 72 1.03 -9.13 -6.64
N GLU A 73 0.37 -9.01 -7.79
CA GLU A 73 -0.84 -9.75 -8.13
C GLU A 73 -0.66 -11.27 -7.97
N ALA A 74 0.46 -11.81 -8.47
CA ALA A 74 0.74 -13.24 -8.38
C ALA A 74 0.91 -13.76 -6.93
N VAL A 75 1.29 -12.89 -6.00
CA VAL A 75 1.56 -13.25 -4.59
C VAL A 75 0.42 -12.85 -3.65
N LEU A 76 -0.19 -11.70 -3.92
CA LEU A 76 -1.16 -11.01 -3.10
C LEU A 76 -2.19 -10.29 -4.00
N PRO A 77 -3.14 -11.04 -4.59
CA PRO A 77 -4.16 -10.48 -5.48
C PRO A 77 -4.99 -9.36 -4.84
N GLU A 78 -5.18 -9.38 -3.52
CA GLU A 78 -5.96 -8.38 -2.77
C GLU A 78 -5.27 -7.00 -2.73
N ALA A 79 -3.99 -6.93 -3.05
CA ALA A 79 -3.24 -5.69 -3.17
C ALA A 79 -3.01 -5.26 -4.62
N ALA A 80 -3.63 -5.91 -5.60
CA ALA A 80 -3.59 -5.51 -7.00
C ALA A 80 -4.71 -4.49 -7.32
N ASP A 81 -4.36 -3.43 -8.05
CA ASP A 81 -5.31 -2.45 -8.56
C ASP A 81 -5.48 -2.65 -10.07
N TYR A 82 -6.73 -2.75 -10.52
CA TYR A 82 -7.10 -2.99 -11.91
C TYR A 82 -7.79 -1.75 -12.52
N ASN A 83 -7.69 -1.60 -13.84
CA ASN A 83 -8.49 -0.65 -14.59
C ASN A 83 -9.91 -1.19 -14.88
N GLU A 84 -10.71 -0.42 -15.62
CA GLU A 84 -12.09 -0.79 -15.97
C GLU A 84 -12.17 -2.00 -16.91
N ASP A 85 -11.10 -2.28 -17.66
CA ASP A 85 -10.97 -3.42 -18.57
C ASP A 85 -10.45 -4.70 -17.86
N GLY A 86 -10.16 -4.61 -16.55
CA GLY A 86 -9.64 -5.71 -15.75
C GLY A 86 -8.12 -5.93 -15.91
N GLU A 87 -7.40 -4.99 -16.52
CA GLU A 87 -5.95 -5.05 -16.62
C GLU A 87 -5.32 -4.51 -15.34
N ILE A 88 -4.28 -5.21 -14.87
CA ILE A 88 -3.44 -4.77 -13.76
C ILE A 88 -2.74 -3.45 -14.12
N ILE A 89 -2.91 -2.44 -13.28
CA ILE A 89 -2.32 -1.10 -13.50
C ILE A 89 -1.45 -0.62 -12.34
N ASN A 90 -1.67 -1.14 -11.14
CA ASN A 90 -0.90 -0.73 -9.96
C ASN A 90 -1.00 -1.75 -8.83
N TYR A 91 -0.31 -1.50 -7.74
CA TYR A 91 -0.52 -2.16 -6.46
C TYR A 91 -0.96 -1.16 -5.38
N SER A 92 -1.74 -1.64 -4.42
CA SER A 92 -2.22 -0.89 -3.27
C SER A 92 -1.10 -0.70 -2.25
N SER A 93 -0.41 0.44 -2.34
CA SER A 93 0.61 0.82 -1.34
C SER A 93 0.08 0.80 0.10
N PRO A 94 -1.14 1.28 0.41
CA PRO A 94 -1.71 1.16 1.75
C PRO A 94 -1.86 -0.28 2.23
N ALA A 95 -2.22 -1.24 1.36
CA ALA A 95 -2.29 -2.65 1.71
C ALA A 95 -0.91 -3.20 2.08
N ILE A 96 0.10 -2.94 1.24
CA ILE A 96 1.49 -3.36 1.50
C ILE A 96 2.02 -2.78 2.81
N ILE A 97 1.78 -1.49 3.08
CA ILE A 97 2.17 -0.85 4.36
C ILE A 97 1.47 -1.47 5.56
N THR A 98 0.18 -1.82 5.43
CA THR A 98 -0.58 -2.46 6.51
C THR A 98 -0.06 -3.86 6.83
N LEU A 99 0.32 -4.64 5.82
CA LEU A 99 0.95 -5.96 6.01
C LEU A 99 2.35 -5.84 6.64
N MET A 100 3.15 -4.85 6.22
CA MET A 100 4.44 -4.56 6.85
C MET A 100 4.29 -4.18 8.33
N LEU A 101 3.25 -3.43 8.69
CA LEU A 101 2.92 -3.13 10.09
C LEU A 101 2.60 -4.41 10.88
N ALA A 102 1.77 -5.29 10.32
CA ALA A 102 1.41 -6.56 10.96
C ALA A 102 2.65 -7.44 11.21
N GLU A 103 3.53 -7.61 10.22
CA GLU A 103 4.79 -8.35 10.42
C GLU A 103 5.73 -7.67 11.41
N THR A 104 5.79 -6.34 11.44
CA THR A 104 6.57 -5.61 12.45
C THR A 104 6.08 -5.91 13.87
N GLN A 105 4.76 -5.97 14.08
CA GLN A 105 4.17 -6.33 15.37
C GLN A 105 4.47 -7.79 15.75
N LYS A 106 4.42 -8.72 14.78
CA LYS A 106 4.79 -10.13 15.00
C LYS A 106 6.27 -10.26 15.36
N HIS A 107 7.15 -9.53 14.69
CA HIS A 107 8.57 -9.51 15.00
C HIS A 107 8.83 -9.02 16.43
N GLU A 108 8.20 -7.91 16.83
CA GLU A 108 8.32 -7.37 18.19
C GLU A 108 7.87 -8.38 19.26
N ALA A 109 6.73 -9.05 19.03
CA ALA A 109 6.25 -10.10 19.94
C ALA A 109 7.23 -11.28 20.03
N ARG A 110 7.82 -11.69 18.91
CA ARG A 110 8.82 -12.76 18.87
C ARG A 110 10.12 -12.37 19.57
N ILE A 111 10.58 -11.13 19.41
CA ILE A 111 11.78 -10.62 20.09
C ILE A 111 11.58 -10.70 21.61
N LYS A 112 10.46 -10.18 22.13
CA LYS A 112 10.14 -10.26 23.57
C LYS A 112 10.14 -11.68 24.10
N ALA A 113 9.46 -12.59 23.39
CA ALA A 113 9.41 -14.00 23.77
C ALA A 113 10.80 -14.67 23.77
N LEU A 114 11.72 -14.24 22.90
CA LEU A 114 13.10 -14.75 22.89
C LEU A 114 13.93 -14.16 24.03
N GLU A 115 13.78 -12.86 24.32
CA GLU A 115 14.46 -12.20 25.45
C GLU A 115 14.06 -12.82 26.80
N GLU A 116 12.76 -13.09 27.01
CA GLU A 116 12.26 -13.77 28.21
C GLU A 116 12.85 -15.17 28.38
N ARG A 117 13.13 -15.89 27.29
CA ARG A 117 13.74 -17.23 27.33
C ARG A 117 15.23 -17.20 27.60
N LEU A 118 15.93 -16.13 27.22
CA LEU A 118 17.35 -15.96 27.48
C LEU A 118 17.63 -15.46 28.91
N ASN A 119 16.66 -14.78 29.51
CA ASN A 119 16.74 -14.24 30.87
C ASN A 119 16.26 -15.23 31.96
N ASN A 120 15.84 -16.44 31.57
CA ASN A 120 15.51 -17.56 32.45
C ASN A 120 16.57 -18.66 32.34
#